data_AF-A0A3D2W2K0-F1
#
_entry.id   AF-A0A3D2W2K0-F1
#
_cell.length_a   1.000
_cell.length_b   1.000
_cell.length_c   1.000
_cell.angle_alpha   90.00
_cell.angle_beta   90.00
_cell.angle_gamma   90.00
#
_symmetry.space_group_name_H-M   'P 1'
#
loop_
_entity.id
_entity.type
_entity.pdbx_description
1 polymer ?
#
loop_
_entity_poly.entity_id
_entity_poly.type
_entity_poly.pdbx_seq_one_letter_code
_entity_poly.pdbx_strand_id
1 'polypeptide(L)'
;MSLLFDVAWFDSRLAAQGLDRAALAHAAGLHHSDLRALFANARAPSAFELAAFAEVLNADLVEVSLKCGIAAREPANPNTASARIESIEARLDAMDAWLAEFEELTRKRA
;
A
#
# COMPACT_ATOMS: atom_id res chain seq x y z
N MET A 1 -10.60 -19.72 4.96
CA MET A 1 -10.52 -20.09 3.53
C MET A 1 -9.90 -18.90 2.81
N SER A 2 -8.78 -19.06 2.11
CA SER A 2 -8.20 -17.98 1.30
C SER A 2 -9.14 -17.69 0.15
N LEU A 3 -9.51 -16.43 -0.08
CA LEU A 3 -10.05 -16.04 -1.37
C LEU A 3 -8.92 -16.21 -2.40
N LEU A 4 -9.23 -16.83 -3.54
CA LEU A 4 -8.32 -16.96 -4.67
C LEU A 4 -8.62 -15.83 -5.66
N PHE A 5 -7.65 -15.48 -6.50
CA PHE A 5 -7.82 -14.48 -7.54
C PHE A 5 -8.95 -14.90 -8.52
N ASP A 6 -9.99 -14.08 -8.65
CA ASP A 6 -11.16 -14.33 -9.49
C ASP A 6 -10.91 -13.87 -10.93
N VAL A 7 -10.12 -14.67 -11.66
CA VAL A 7 -9.73 -14.37 -13.04
C VAL A 7 -10.94 -14.16 -13.96
N ALA A 8 -11.98 -14.97 -13.80
CA ALA A 8 -13.18 -14.91 -14.63
C ALA A 8 -13.94 -13.59 -14.43
N TRP A 9 -14.03 -13.09 -13.20
CA TRP A 9 -14.64 -11.79 -12.91
C TRP A 9 -13.84 -10.65 -13.55
N PHE A 10 -12.51 -10.66 -13.46
CA PHE A 10 -11.65 -9.66 -14.09
C PHE A 10 -11.82 -9.65 -15.62
N ASP A 11 -11.76 -10.82 -16.25
CA ASP A 11 -11.92 -10.95 -17.70
C ASP A 11 -13.30 -10.47 -18.17
N SER A 12 -14.36 -10.82 -17.44
CA SER A 12 -15.72 -10.40 -17.76
C SER A 12 -15.88 -8.87 -17.66
N ARG A 13 -15.34 -8.24 -16.61
CA ARG A 13 -15.39 -6.78 -16.43
C ARG A 13 -14.62 -6.04 -17.50
N LEU A 14 -13.43 -6.53 -17.87
CA LEU A 14 -12.63 -5.95 -18.95
C LEU A 14 -13.34 -6.08 -20.30
N ALA A 15 -13.87 -7.27 -20.60
CA ALA A 15 -14.59 -7.53 -21.84
C ALA A 15 -15.85 -6.66 -21.98
N ALA A 16 -16.57 -6.40 -20.89
CA ALA A 16 -17.73 -5.50 -20.88
C ALA A 16 -17.40 -4.06 -21.29
N GLN A 17 -16.12 -3.66 -21.23
CA GLN A 17 -15.63 -2.34 -21.61
C GLN A 17 -14.79 -2.37 -22.90
N GLY A 18 -14.67 -3.54 -23.56
CA GLY A 18 -13.81 -3.71 -24.73
C GLY A 18 -12.31 -3.63 -24.40
N LEU A 19 -11.94 -3.85 -23.15
CA LEU A 19 -10.56 -3.85 -22.66
C LEU A 19 -10.02 -5.27 -22.53
N ASP A 20 -8.70 -5.37 -22.45
CA ASP A 20 -7.99 -6.60 -22.12
C ASP A 20 -7.12 -6.41 -20.86
N ARG A 21 -6.44 -7.48 -20.46
CA ARG A 21 -5.56 -7.44 -19.28
C ARG A 21 -4.38 -6.49 -19.44
N ALA A 22 -3.99 -6.13 -20.67
CA ALA A 22 -2.90 -5.18 -20.88
C ALA A 22 -3.27 -3.78 -20.40
N ALA A 23 -4.56 -3.42 -20.42
CA ALA A 23 -5.05 -2.18 -19.82
C ALA A 23 -4.73 -2.09 -18.31
N LEU A 24 -4.88 -3.19 -17.57
CA LEU A 24 -4.51 -3.26 -16.16
C LEU A 24 -3.01 -3.09 -15.94
N ALA A 25 -2.19 -3.77 -16.75
CA ALA A 25 -0.74 -3.63 -16.68
C ALA A 25 -0.32 -2.18 -16.95
N HIS A 26 -0.86 -1.55 -17.99
CA HIS A 26 -0.53 -0.19 -18.34
C HIS A 26 -0.90 0.81 -17.24
N ALA A 27 -2.12 0.73 -16.70
CA ALA A 27 -2.59 1.62 -15.65
C ALA A 27 -1.78 1.48 -14.35
N ALA A 28 -1.37 0.27 -14.00
CA ALA A 28 -0.59 0.00 -12.79
C ALA A 28 0.93 0.13 -13.01
N GLY A 29 1.40 0.49 -14.21
CA GLY A 29 2.83 0.57 -14.54
C GLY A 29 3.55 -0.78 -14.48
N LEU A 30 2.84 -1.88 -14.71
CA LEU A 30 3.37 -3.24 -14.60
C LEU A 30 3.86 -3.77 -15.93
N HIS A 31 4.90 -4.58 -15.87
CA HIS A 31 5.27 -5.42 -16.99
C HIS A 31 4.32 -6.63 -17.09
N HIS A 32 4.22 -7.23 -18.28
CA HIS A 32 3.35 -8.39 -18.51
C HIS A 32 3.67 -9.57 -17.57
N SER A 33 4.96 -9.77 -17.24
CA SER A 33 5.38 -10.80 -16.27
C SER A 33 4.76 -10.60 -14.89
N ASP A 34 4.69 -9.35 -14.45
CA ASP A 34 4.26 -9.00 -13.10
C ASP A 34 2.75 -9.11 -12.97
N LEU A 35 2.02 -8.74 -14.04
CA LEU A 35 0.59 -8.98 -14.12
C LEU A 35 0.26 -10.47 -14.17
N ARG A 36 1.06 -11.28 -14.89
CA ARG A 36 0.89 -12.74 -14.90
C ARG A 36 1.10 -13.33 -13.51
N ALA A 37 2.09 -12.84 -12.76
CA ALA A 37 2.33 -13.28 -11.38
C ALA A 37 1.15 -12.98 -10.45
N LEU A 38 0.49 -11.83 -10.63
CA LEU A 38 -0.75 -11.50 -9.90
C LEU A 38 -1.89 -12.47 -10.22
N PHE A 39 -2.16 -12.69 -11.50
CA PHE A 39 -3.25 -13.57 -11.94
C PHE A 39 -3.01 -15.04 -11.60
N ALA A 40 -1.75 -15.46 -11.48
CA ALA A 40 -1.36 -16.77 -11.00
C ALA A 40 -1.38 -16.89 -9.46
N ASN A 41 -1.72 -15.81 -8.75
CA ASN A 41 -1.65 -15.70 -7.30
C ASN A 41 -0.25 -16.01 -6.73
N ALA A 42 0.80 -15.76 -7.53
CA ALA A 42 2.21 -15.94 -7.15
C ALA A 42 2.77 -14.74 -6.35
N ARG A 43 2.06 -13.60 -6.38
CA ARG A 43 2.30 -12.44 -5.52
C ARG A 43 0.99 -11.71 -5.24
N ALA A 44 0.95 -10.93 -4.16
CA ALA A 44 -0.15 -10.02 -3.88
C ALA A 44 0.02 -8.68 -4.63
N PRO A 45 -1.09 -8.02 -5.04
CA PRO A 45 -1.05 -6.64 -5.49
C PRO A 45 -0.90 -5.66 -4.32
N SER A 46 -0.15 -4.60 -4.56
CA SER A 46 0.00 -3.42 -3.70
C SER A 46 -1.25 -2.54 -3.73
N ALA A 47 -1.35 -1.61 -2.76
CA ALA A 47 -2.45 -0.66 -2.69
C ALA A 47 -2.55 0.23 -3.94
N PHE A 48 -1.42 0.61 -4.54
CA PHE A 48 -1.39 1.39 -5.78
C PHE A 48 -1.94 0.59 -6.97
N GLU A 49 -1.51 -0.66 -7.12
CA GLU A 49 -2.00 -1.54 -8.19
C GLU A 49 -3.51 -1.81 -8.04
N LEU A 50 -4.01 -2.02 -6.82
CA LEU A 50 -5.44 -2.20 -6.55
C LEU A 50 -6.26 -0.96 -6.93
N ALA A 51 -5.76 0.23 -6.60
CA ALA A 51 -6.41 1.49 -6.97
C ALA A 51 -6.47 1.66 -8.50
N ALA A 52 -5.36 1.42 -9.19
CA ALA A 52 -5.32 1.46 -10.66
C ALA A 52 -6.28 0.45 -11.30
N PHE A 53 -6.39 -0.76 -10.75
CA PHE A 53 -7.34 -1.76 -11.24
C PHE A 53 -8.79 -1.32 -11.02
N ALA A 54 -9.11 -0.72 -9.87
CA ALA A 54 -10.46 -0.20 -9.58
C ALA A 54 -10.87 0.89 -10.58
N GLU A 55 -9.95 1.80 -10.93
CA GLU A 55 -10.18 2.83 -11.95
C GLU A 55 -10.45 2.22 -13.32
N VAL A 56 -9.59 1.30 -13.79
CA VAL A 56 -9.76 0.65 -15.10
C VAL A 56 -11.06 -0.15 -15.18
N LEU A 57 -11.40 -0.88 -14.12
CA LEU A 57 -12.59 -1.74 -14.10
C LEU A 57 -13.88 -0.98 -13.81
N ASN A 58 -13.78 0.32 -13.50
CA ASN A 58 -14.87 1.16 -13.02
C ASN A 58 -15.67 0.44 -11.90
N ALA A 59 -14.92 -0.08 -10.93
CA ALA A 59 -15.43 -0.90 -9.83
C ALA A 59 -14.93 -0.35 -8.49
N ASP A 60 -15.60 -0.73 -7.41
CA ASP A 60 -15.20 -0.31 -6.08
C ASP A 60 -13.89 -1.00 -5.64
N LEU A 61 -13.03 -0.26 -4.94
CA LEU A 61 -11.73 -0.77 -4.47
C LEU A 61 -11.88 -2.00 -3.55
N VAL A 62 -12.94 -2.05 -2.73
CA VAL A 62 -13.23 -3.19 -1.86
C VAL A 62 -13.62 -4.42 -2.69
N GLU A 63 -14.45 -4.23 -3.73
CA GLU A 63 -14.81 -5.31 -4.65
C GLU A 63 -13.57 -5.87 -5.33
N VAL A 64 -12.71 -5.01 -5.90
CA VAL A 64 -11.46 -5.41 -6.55
C VAL A 64 -10.53 -6.14 -5.58
N SER A 65 -10.38 -5.64 -4.36
CA SER A 65 -9.53 -6.27 -3.33
C SER A 65 -10.00 -7.67 -2.96
N LEU A 66 -11.31 -7.85 -2.77
CA LEU A 66 -11.93 -9.15 -2.53
C LEU A 66 -11.71 -10.10 -3.70
N LYS A 67 -11.85 -9.61 -4.93
CA LYS A 67 -11.66 -10.38 -6.16
C LYS A 67 -10.21 -10.71 -6.45
N CYS A 68 -9.25 -9.92 -5.97
CA CYS A 68 -7.83 -10.26 -5.98
C CYS A 68 -7.46 -11.36 -4.98
N GLY A 69 -8.37 -11.81 -4.12
CA GLY A 69 -8.06 -12.78 -3.07
C GLY A 69 -7.41 -12.15 -1.83
N ILE A 70 -7.30 -10.82 -1.77
CA ILE A 70 -6.83 -10.11 -0.58
C ILE A 70 -8.00 -9.98 0.39
N ALA A 71 -8.27 -11.04 1.16
CA ALA A 71 -9.24 -11.01 2.25
C ALA A 71 -8.70 -10.29 3.51
N ALA A 72 -7.41 -9.99 3.56
CA ALA A 72 -6.75 -9.46 4.74
C ALA A 72 -5.91 -8.24 4.36
N ARG A 73 -6.24 -7.10 4.98
CA ARG A 73 -5.29 -6.03 5.24
C ARG A 73 -3.99 -6.70 5.71
N GLU A 74 -2.89 -6.54 4.98
CA GLU A 74 -1.57 -6.83 5.53
C GLU A 74 -1.55 -6.11 6.89
N PRO A 75 -1.41 -6.81 8.04
CA PRO A 75 -1.29 -6.12 9.30
C PRO A 75 -0.11 -5.17 9.10
N ALA A 76 -0.34 -3.87 9.33
CA ALA A 76 0.71 -2.87 9.22
C ALA A 76 1.94 -3.45 9.94
N ASN A 77 3.05 -3.63 9.21
CA ASN A 77 4.20 -4.34 9.75
C ASN A 77 4.52 -3.70 11.11
N PRO A 78 4.39 -4.44 12.23
CA PRO A 78 4.52 -3.85 13.55
C PRO A 78 5.89 -3.20 13.73
N ASN A 79 6.92 -3.68 13.01
CA ASN A 79 8.23 -3.04 12.96
C ASN A 79 8.19 -1.61 12.41
N THR A 80 7.31 -1.26 11.46
CA THR A 80 7.24 0.10 10.92
C THR A 80 6.58 1.06 11.91
N ALA A 81 5.60 0.58 12.67
CA ALA A 81 4.98 1.38 13.73
C ALA A 81 5.95 1.58 14.90
N SER A 82 6.59 0.51 15.38
CA SER A 82 7.59 0.57 16.44
C SER A 82 8.80 1.43 16.05
N ALA A 83 9.37 1.24 14.85
CA ALA A 83 10.50 2.05 14.38
C ALA A 83 10.14 3.54 14.23
N ARG A 84 8.90 3.86 13.85
CA ARG A 84 8.42 5.24 13.80
C ARG A 84 8.27 5.84 15.21
N ILE A 85 7.79 5.06 16.17
CA ILE A 85 7.66 5.48 17.57
C ILE A 85 9.05 5.74 18.16
N GLU A 86 9.99 4.81 18.01
CA GLU A 86 11.39 4.96 18.46
C GLU A 86 12.05 6.21 17.84
N SER A 87 11.81 6.45 16.54
CA SER A 87 12.31 7.65 15.86
C SER A 87 11.70 8.94 16.41
N ILE A 88 10.43 8.92 16.83
CA ILE A 88 9.77 10.08 17.43
C ILE A 88 10.31 10.33 18.85
N GLU A 89 10.47 9.27 19.65
CA GLU A 89 11.01 9.36 21.01
C GLU A 89 12.44 9.91 21.01
N ALA A 90 13.32 9.40 20.13
CA ALA A 90 14.69 9.93 20.00
C ALA A 90 14.73 11.42 19.59
N ARG A 91 13.74 11.88 18.81
CA ARG A 91 13.62 13.30 18.43
C ARG A 91 13.12 14.15 19.59
N LEU A 92 12.22 13.62 20.43
CA LEU A 92 11.75 14.31 21.64
C LEU A 92 12.89 14.48 22.64
N ASP A 93 13.67 13.41 22.89
CA ASP A 93 14.83 13.48 23.78
C ASP A 93 15.86 14.53 23.31
N ALA A 94 16.09 14.61 22.00
CA ALA A 94 16.97 15.62 21.42
C ALA A 94 16.42 17.05 21.58
N MET A 95 15.10 17.23 21.47
CA MET A 95 14.45 18.52 21.73
C MET A 95 14.53 18.92 23.20
N ASP A 96 14.34 17.96 24.12
CA ASP A 96 14.44 18.20 25.56
C ASP A 96 15.87 18.58 25.97
N ALA A 97 16.88 17.90 25.42
CA ALA A 97 18.28 18.27 25.62
C ALA A 97 18.58 19.69 25.12
N TRP A 98 18.06 20.05 23.94
CA TRP A 98 18.24 21.39 23.39
C TRP A 98 17.56 22.48 24.23
N LEU A 99 16.36 22.20 24.76
CA LEU A 99 15.66 23.11 25.67
C LEU A 99 16.44 23.32 26.97
N ALA A 100 16.99 22.25 27.56
CA ALA A 100 17.82 22.34 28.76
C ALA A 100 19.08 23.19 28.53
N GLU A 101 19.78 23.00 27.42
CA GLU A 101 20.93 23.82 27.05
C GLU A 101 20.55 25.29 26.85
N PHE A 102 19.41 25.56 26.21
CA PHE A 102 18.93 26.92 25.98
C PHE A 102 18.56 27.64 27.29
N GLU A 103 17.90 26.95 28.22
CA GLU A 103 17.58 27.47 29.55
C GLU A 103 18.84 27.77 30.38
N GLU A 104 19.87 26.92 30.28
CA GLU A 104 21.15 27.20 30.95
C GLU A 104 21.87 28.42 30.36
N LEU A 105 21.88 28.55 29.04
CA LEU A 105 22.53 29.68 28.35
C LEU A 105 21.83 31.01 28.66
N THR A 106 20.50 31.01 28.74
CA THR A 106 19.73 32.19 29.13
C THR A 106 19.94 32.55 30.61
N ARG A 107 19.99 31.56 31.51
CA ARG A 107 20.30 31.77 32.93
C ARG A 107 21.72 32.27 33.18
N LYS A 108 22.72 31.80 32.43
CA LYS A 108 24.12 32.26 32.53
C LYS A 108 24.35 33.66 31.96
N ARG A 109 23.42 34.19 31.16
CA ARG A 109 23.47 35.53 30.56
C ARG A 109 22.72 36.61 31.35
N ALA A 110 21.88 36.20 32.32
CA ALA A 110 21.18 37.08 33.25
C ALA A 110 21.99 37.28 34.53
#